data_AF-A0A4Q3U1N2-F1
#
_entry.id   AF-A0A4Q3U1N2-F1
#
_cell.length_a   1.000
_cell.length_b   1.000
_cell.length_c   1.000
_cell.angle_alpha   90.00
_cell.angle_beta   90.00
_cell.angle_gamma   90.00
#
_symmetry.space_group_name_H-M   'P 1'
#
loop_
_entity.id
_entity.type
_entity.pdbx_description
1 polymer ?
#
loop_
_entity_poly.entity_id
_entity_poly.type
_entity_poly.pdbx_seq_one_letter_code
_entity_poly.pdbx_strand_id
1 'polypeptide(L)'
;MSHVVMQAAEFPSLRAAESAEAELRAFMAAYGAYDDAPGPGDSPLVELGRAHGIVWPDDPSAAILVKGLFSQEAQLARIDRLVFFWFGGFDFGGEPFREVLRRLGAVHTADERTCHVVVRTDDAEGRAAALAEFLDEEDFEDQYTAEDAAAPLGEDVAFSVTFTGPKASKRLVFDTSGVQDWAFTNVLYQLTDDDPAFAR
;
A
#
# COMPACT_ATOMS: atom_id res chain seq x y z
N MET A 1 -1.64 16.44 12.38
CA MET A 1 -2.59 15.67 11.55
C MET A 1 -2.12 14.22 11.58
N SER A 2 -3.01 13.23 11.57
CA SER A 2 -2.60 11.84 11.32
C SER A 2 -2.42 11.68 9.83
N HIS A 3 -1.26 11.19 9.42
CA HIS A 3 -0.99 10.83 8.04
C HIS A 3 -1.23 9.32 7.90
N VAL A 4 -1.54 8.87 6.69
CA VAL A 4 -1.46 7.45 6.40
C VAL A 4 0.01 7.13 6.24
N VAL A 5 0.47 6.03 6.83
CA VAL A 5 1.81 5.53 6.56
C VAL A 5 1.65 4.27 5.72
N MET A 6 2.06 4.35 4.45
CA MET A 6 1.91 3.26 3.50
C MET A 6 3.27 2.67 3.11
N GLN A 7 3.30 1.35 3.01
CA GLN A 7 4.39 0.59 2.38
C GLN A 7 3.77 -0.21 1.25
N ALA A 8 4.45 -0.26 0.12
CA ALA A 8 4.06 -1.11 -0.99
C ALA A 8 5.28 -1.89 -1.49
N ALA A 9 5.04 -3.11 -1.96
CA ALA A 9 6.07 -3.95 -2.54
C ALA A 9 5.54 -4.70 -3.76
N GLU A 10 6.38 -4.80 -4.79
CA GLU A 10 6.13 -5.66 -5.94
C GLU A 10 6.83 -7.00 -5.75
N PHE A 11 6.16 -8.09 -6.10
CA PHE A 11 6.67 -9.45 -6.02
C PHE A 11 6.87 -10.07 -7.41
N PRO A 12 7.79 -11.05 -7.56
CA PRO A 12 8.19 -11.57 -8.88
C PRO A 12 7.09 -12.35 -9.61
N SER A 13 5.98 -12.67 -8.95
CA SER A 13 4.83 -13.35 -9.54
C SER A 13 3.58 -13.17 -8.68
N LEU A 14 2.39 -13.38 -9.25
CA LEU A 14 1.11 -13.38 -8.52
C LEU A 14 1.17 -14.33 -7.31
N ARG A 15 1.65 -15.57 -7.50
CA ARG A 15 1.80 -16.54 -6.42
C ARG A 15 2.72 -16.07 -5.29
N ALA A 16 3.78 -15.34 -5.62
CA ALA A 16 4.67 -14.76 -4.62
C ALA A 16 3.97 -13.64 -3.84
N ALA A 17 3.18 -12.81 -4.52
CA ALA A 17 2.36 -11.77 -3.88
C ALA A 17 1.29 -12.38 -2.97
N GLU A 18 0.57 -13.43 -3.40
CA GLU A 18 -0.41 -14.17 -2.57
C GLU A 18 0.24 -14.77 -1.32
N SER A 19 1.44 -15.35 -1.47
CA SER A 19 2.20 -15.89 -0.34
C SER A 19 2.62 -14.80 0.63
N ALA A 20 3.10 -13.66 0.12
CA ALA A 20 3.49 -12.53 0.96
C ALA A 20 2.29 -11.89 1.66
N GLU A 21 1.15 -11.76 0.98
CA GLU A 21 -0.10 -11.29 1.57
C GLU A 21 -0.53 -12.18 2.74
N ALA A 22 -0.47 -13.51 2.59
CA ALA A 22 -0.82 -14.43 3.67
C ALA A 22 0.10 -14.28 4.90
N GLU A 23 1.42 -14.14 4.69
CA GLU A 23 2.40 -13.89 5.75
C GLU A 23 2.15 -12.53 6.43
N LEU A 24 1.82 -11.49 5.66
CA LEU A 24 1.49 -10.16 6.21
C LEU A 24 0.17 -10.15 6.97
N ARG A 25 -0.83 -10.95 6.58
CA ARG A 25 -2.05 -11.15 7.40
C ARG A 25 -1.73 -11.83 8.72
N ALA A 26 -0.84 -12.83 8.71
CA ALA A 26 -0.36 -13.46 9.95
C ALA A 26 0.42 -12.46 10.82
N PHE A 27 1.26 -11.62 10.21
CA PHE A 27 1.92 -10.50 10.88
C PHE A 27 0.92 -9.57 11.55
N MET A 28 -0.11 -9.12 10.82
CA MET A 28 -1.12 -8.21 11.36
C MET A 28 -1.84 -8.80 12.56
N ALA A 29 -2.20 -10.07 12.49
CA ALA A 29 -2.85 -10.77 13.59
C ALA A 29 -1.93 -10.90 14.81
N ALA A 30 -0.66 -11.26 14.59
CA ALA A 30 0.34 -11.40 15.65
C ALA A 30 0.65 -10.06 16.35
N TYR A 31 0.86 -9.00 15.56
CA TYR A 31 1.14 -7.67 16.08
C TYR A 31 -0.09 -7.09 16.78
N GLY A 32 -1.29 -7.21 16.20
CA GLY A 32 -2.53 -6.76 16.82
C GLY A 32 -2.79 -7.43 18.16
N ALA A 33 -2.60 -8.76 18.25
CA ALA A 33 -2.73 -9.47 19.53
C ALA A 33 -1.71 -9.01 20.57
N TYR A 34 -0.47 -8.70 20.16
CA TYR A 34 0.54 -8.13 21.04
C TYR A 34 0.17 -6.72 21.52
N ASP A 35 -0.32 -5.85 20.63
CA ASP A 35 -0.70 -4.47 20.94
C ASP A 35 -1.90 -4.42 21.90
N ASP A 36 -2.91 -5.28 21.68
CA ASP A 36 -4.11 -5.37 22.52
C ASP A 36 -3.81 -5.94 23.93
N ALA A 37 -2.86 -6.86 24.04
CA ALA A 37 -2.50 -7.49 25.31
C ALA A 37 -1.00 -7.85 25.34
N PRO A 38 -0.11 -6.89 25.67
CA PRO A 38 1.33 -7.12 25.66
C PRO A 38 1.73 -8.25 26.62
N GLY A 39 2.11 -9.39 26.05
CA GLY A 39 2.58 -10.56 26.79
C GLY A 39 4.12 -10.58 26.91
N PRO A 40 4.67 -11.46 27.76
CA PRO A 40 6.12 -11.72 27.78
C PRO A 40 6.60 -12.24 26.41
N GLY A 41 7.91 -12.16 26.16
CA GLY A 41 8.60 -12.32 24.87
C GLY A 41 8.52 -13.68 24.13
N ASP A 42 7.45 -14.46 24.32
CA ASP A 42 7.12 -15.67 23.57
C ASP A 42 5.84 -15.48 22.71
N SER A 43 5.53 -14.24 22.30
CA SER A 43 4.38 -13.97 21.43
C SER A 43 4.64 -14.43 19.99
N PRO A 44 3.60 -14.69 19.18
CA PRO A 44 3.74 -14.96 17.74
C PRO A 44 4.52 -13.88 17.00
N LEU A 45 4.51 -12.64 17.51
CA LEU A 45 5.30 -11.53 16.98
C LEU A 45 6.82 -11.75 17.14
N VAL A 46 7.27 -12.41 18.21
CA VAL A 46 8.69 -12.74 18.43
C VAL A 46 9.15 -13.85 17.48
N GLU A 47 8.34 -14.88 17.28
CA GLU A 47 8.63 -15.95 16.33
C GLU A 47 8.73 -15.40 14.90
N LEU A 48 7.78 -14.54 14.53
CA LEU A 48 7.76 -13.87 13.24
C LEU A 48 8.94 -12.92 13.07
N GLY A 49 9.25 -12.11 14.10
CA GLY A 49 10.45 -11.27 14.12
C GLY A 49 11.70 -12.11 13.87
N ARG A 50 11.85 -13.26 14.55
CA ARG A 50 12.98 -14.17 14.33
C ARG A 50 13.05 -14.69 12.90
N ALA A 51 11.93 -15.06 12.29
CA ALA A 51 11.87 -15.51 10.90
C ALA A 51 12.38 -14.43 9.92
N HIS A 52 12.15 -13.16 10.25
CA HIS A 52 12.59 -12.01 9.44
C HIS A 52 13.83 -11.30 9.99
N GLY A 53 14.51 -11.85 10.99
CA GLY A 53 15.73 -11.29 11.57
C GLY A 53 15.55 -9.95 12.29
N ILE A 54 14.33 -9.68 12.77
CA ILE A 54 13.96 -8.48 13.52
C ILE A 54 13.71 -8.87 14.97
N VAL A 55 14.25 -8.09 15.92
CA VAL A 55 14.09 -8.35 17.35
C VAL A 55 12.82 -7.65 17.84
N TRP A 56 11.64 -8.08 17.38
CA TRP A 56 10.38 -7.58 17.94
C TRP A 56 10.06 -8.22 19.28
N PRO A 57 9.39 -7.51 20.22
CA PRO A 57 9.06 -6.07 20.16
C PRO A 57 10.18 -5.15 20.67
N ASP A 58 11.32 -5.71 21.07
CA ASP A 58 12.36 -5.00 21.83
C ASP A 58 13.22 -4.05 20.99
N ASP A 59 13.17 -4.14 19.66
CA ASP A 59 13.80 -3.20 18.72
C ASP A 59 12.89 -1.99 18.50
N PRO A 60 13.21 -0.81 19.08
CA PRO A 60 12.37 0.36 18.94
C PRO A 60 12.33 0.90 17.52
N SER A 61 13.32 0.58 16.68
CA SER A 61 13.35 1.01 15.28
C SER A 61 12.36 0.25 14.40
N ALA A 62 11.93 -0.92 14.85
CA ALA A 62 10.92 -1.75 14.19
C ALA A 62 9.51 -1.50 14.74
N ALA A 63 9.37 -0.68 15.80
CA ALA A 63 8.08 -0.40 16.40
C ALA A 63 7.14 0.29 15.40
N ILE A 64 5.90 -0.20 15.35
CA ILE A 64 4.84 0.39 14.55
C ILE A 64 4.00 1.29 15.45
N LEU A 65 3.88 2.57 15.08
CA LEU A 65 3.19 3.60 15.86
C LEU A 65 1.93 4.06 15.14
N VAL A 66 0.80 3.52 15.58
CA VAL A 66 -0.54 3.82 15.08
C VAL A 66 -1.26 4.83 15.97
N LYS A 67 -2.23 5.57 15.41
CA LYS A 67 -3.11 6.47 16.16
C LYS A 67 -4.41 5.74 16.57
N GLY A 68 -4.27 4.57 17.17
CA GLY A 68 -5.38 3.68 17.51
C GLY A 68 -4.88 2.32 17.97
N LEU A 69 -5.76 1.33 18.02
CA LEU A 69 -5.35 -0.07 18.16
C LEU A 69 -4.87 -0.57 16.80
N PHE A 70 -3.71 -1.22 16.76
CA PHE A 70 -3.13 -1.69 15.50
C PHE A 70 -4.10 -2.63 14.75
N SER A 71 -4.82 -3.48 15.47
CA SER A 71 -5.81 -4.41 14.93
C SER A 71 -6.99 -3.74 14.22
N GLN A 72 -7.23 -2.45 14.47
CA GLN A 72 -8.32 -1.67 13.88
C GLN A 72 -7.83 -0.77 12.75
N GLU A 73 -6.59 -0.30 12.83
CA GLU A 73 -6.03 0.69 11.91
C GLU A 73 -5.24 0.07 10.76
N ALA A 74 -4.64 -1.11 10.96
CA ALA A 74 -3.82 -1.78 9.94
C ALA A 74 -4.67 -2.34 8.80
N GLN A 75 -4.29 -2.01 7.58
CA GLN A 75 -4.95 -2.42 6.33
C GLN A 75 -3.94 -3.10 5.41
N LEU A 76 -4.44 -4.04 4.61
CA LEU A 76 -3.66 -4.80 3.64
C LEU A 76 -4.51 -5.06 2.39
N ALA A 77 -3.97 -4.74 1.22
CA ALA A 77 -4.57 -5.05 -0.07
C ALA A 77 -3.52 -5.60 -1.04
N ARG A 78 -3.99 -6.36 -2.03
CA ARG A 78 -3.18 -6.86 -3.12
C ARG A 78 -3.85 -6.54 -4.44
N ILE A 79 -3.05 -6.09 -5.41
CA ILE A 79 -3.45 -5.83 -6.79
C ILE A 79 -2.41 -6.53 -7.67
N ASP A 80 -2.78 -7.64 -8.30
CA ASP A 80 -1.85 -8.50 -9.04
C ASP A 80 -0.60 -8.87 -8.20
N ARG A 81 0.57 -8.37 -8.59
CA ARG A 81 1.89 -8.59 -7.98
C ARG A 81 2.24 -7.59 -6.88
N LEU A 82 1.43 -6.55 -6.70
CA LEU A 82 1.68 -5.49 -5.74
C LEU A 82 0.92 -5.78 -4.44
N VAL A 83 1.62 -5.67 -3.32
CA VAL A 83 1.02 -5.75 -1.99
C VAL A 83 1.19 -4.40 -1.30
N PHE A 84 0.10 -3.87 -0.78
CA PHE A 84 -0.01 -2.59 -0.10
C PHE A 84 -0.37 -2.82 1.35
N PHE A 85 0.39 -2.22 2.26
CA PHE A 85 0.11 -2.24 3.69
C PHE A 85 0.09 -0.80 4.19
N TRP A 86 -0.93 -0.41 4.94
CA TRP A 86 -1.01 0.94 5.49
C TRP A 86 -1.81 1.03 6.78
N PHE A 87 -1.74 2.19 7.45
CA PHE A 87 -2.61 2.57 8.56
C PHE A 87 -2.55 4.08 8.83
N GLY A 88 -3.47 4.57 9.67
CA GLY A 88 -3.36 5.90 10.26
C GLY A 88 -2.36 5.94 11.41
N GLY A 89 -1.30 6.75 11.30
CA GLY A 89 -0.25 6.73 12.33
C GLY A 89 0.85 7.77 12.20
N PHE A 90 1.94 7.49 12.89
CA PHE A 90 3.13 8.34 12.94
C PHE A 90 4.35 7.64 12.33
N ASP A 91 4.45 6.31 12.44
CA ASP A 91 5.56 5.54 11.90
C ASP A 91 5.15 4.09 11.64
N PHE A 92 5.72 3.48 10.61
CA PHE A 92 5.43 2.14 10.15
C PHE A 92 6.67 1.25 10.13
N GLY A 93 7.38 1.26 11.26
CA GLY A 93 8.57 0.44 11.45
C GLY A 93 9.63 0.67 10.37
N GLY A 94 9.64 1.86 9.76
CA GLY A 94 10.54 2.33 8.71
C GLY A 94 11.22 1.26 7.84
N GLU A 95 12.55 1.26 7.90
CA GLU A 95 13.43 0.33 7.18
C GLU A 95 13.29 -1.15 7.64
N PRO A 96 13.14 -1.45 8.94
CA PRO A 96 12.90 -2.83 9.38
C PRO A 96 11.72 -3.51 8.70
N PHE A 97 10.55 -2.84 8.57
CA PHE A 97 9.41 -3.45 7.88
C PHE A 97 9.70 -3.70 6.40
N ARG A 98 10.47 -2.83 5.74
CA ARG A 98 10.86 -3.04 4.33
C ARG A 98 11.80 -4.21 4.17
N GLU A 99 12.69 -4.43 5.13
CA GLU A 99 13.50 -5.64 5.16
C GLU A 99 12.64 -6.92 5.28
N VAL A 100 11.51 -6.87 6.02
CA VAL A 100 10.51 -7.97 5.97
C VAL A 100 10.01 -8.18 4.55
N LEU A 101 9.58 -7.12 3.86
CA LEU A 101 9.09 -7.21 2.49
C LEU A 101 10.14 -7.80 1.53
N ARG A 102 11.40 -7.35 1.64
CA ARG A 102 12.53 -7.90 0.86
C ARG A 102 12.75 -9.39 1.15
N ARG A 103 12.65 -9.81 2.42
CA ARG A 103 12.78 -11.22 2.82
C ARG A 103 11.60 -12.09 2.38
N LEU A 104 10.41 -11.52 2.26
CA LEU A 104 9.26 -12.15 1.62
C LEU A 104 9.45 -12.29 0.10
N GLY A 105 10.52 -11.72 -0.45
CA GLY A 105 10.89 -11.84 -1.86
C GLY A 105 10.42 -10.68 -2.73
N ALA A 106 10.17 -9.50 -2.14
CA ALA A 106 9.89 -8.30 -2.91
C ALA A 106 11.06 -7.98 -3.86
N VAL A 107 10.73 -7.59 -5.08
CA VAL A 107 11.71 -7.09 -6.08
C VAL A 107 11.87 -5.59 -6.02
N HIS A 108 10.85 -4.87 -5.55
CA HIS A 108 10.83 -3.41 -5.37
C HIS A 108 10.01 -3.04 -4.13
N THR A 109 10.46 -2.04 -3.36
CA THR A 109 9.71 -1.40 -2.27
C THR A 109 9.45 0.08 -2.57
N ALA A 110 8.36 0.64 -2.05
CA ALA A 110 7.89 1.99 -2.41
C ALA A 110 8.87 3.13 -2.08
N ASP A 111 9.75 2.94 -1.09
CA ASP A 111 10.78 3.91 -0.69
C ASP A 111 11.94 4.02 -1.67
N GLU A 112 12.12 3.00 -2.52
CA GLU A 112 13.20 2.96 -3.51
C GLU A 112 12.87 3.80 -4.76
N ARG A 113 11.59 4.19 -4.91
CA ARG A 113 10.99 5.29 -5.69
C ARG A 113 9.62 4.84 -6.19
N THR A 114 8.58 5.37 -5.54
CA THR A 114 7.24 5.67 -6.08
C THR A 114 6.42 4.47 -6.56
N CYS A 115 5.19 4.31 -6.04
CA CYS A 115 4.33 3.17 -6.42
C CYS A 115 3.42 3.55 -7.61
N HIS A 116 3.65 2.93 -8.76
CA HIS A 116 2.90 3.21 -9.98
C HIS A 116 2.15 1.96 -10.45
N VAL A 117 0.83 1.98 -10.29
CA VAL A 117 -0.07 0.91 -10.75
C VAL A 117 -0.39 1.14 -12.23
N VAL A 118 -0.31 0.09 -13.05
CA VAL A 118 -0.70 0.12 -14.46
C VAL A 118 -1.83 -0.87 -14.69
N VAL A 119 -2.98 -0.37 -15.13
CA VAL A 119 -4.19 -1.13 -15.45
C VAL A 119 -4.38 -1.13 -16.96
N ARG A 120 -4.53 -2.30 -17.59
CA ARG A 120 -4.87 -2.40 -19.01
C ARG A 120 -6.38 -2.47 -19.17
N THR A 121 -6.94 -1.73 -20.11
CA THR A 121 -8.39 -1.64 -20.35
C THR A 121 -8.68 -1.22 -21.79
N ASP A 122 -9.83 -1.60 -22.35
CA ASP A 122 -10.27 -1.15 -23.68
C ASP A 122 -10.71 0.32 -23.69
N ASP A 123 -11.10 0.87 -22.54
CA ASP A 123 -11.57 2.25 -22.37
C ASP A 123 -10.79 2.97 -21.25
N ALA A 124 -9.55 3.35 -21.54
CA ALA A 124 -8.69 4.02 -20.58
C ALA A 124 -9.23 5.39 -20.12
N GLU A 125 -9.89 6.14 -21.00
CA GLU A 125 -10.43 7.46 -20.66
C GLU A 125 -11.66 7.34 -19.76
N GLY A 126 -12.60 6.44 -20.10
CA GLY A 126 -13.77 6.19 -19.26
C GLY A 126 -13.40 5.65 -17.88
N ARG A 127 -12.41 4.76 -17.79
CA ARG A 127 -11.89 4.25 -16.50
C ARG A 127 -11.29 5.36 -15.63
N ALA A 128 -10.43 6.19 -16.22
CA ALA A 128 -9.81 7.29 -15.49
C ALA A 128 -10.85 8.32 -15.03
N ALA A 129 -11.85 8.63 -15.88
CA ALA A 129 -12.93 9.54 -15.56
C ALA A 129 -13.83 9.00 -14.42
N ALA A 130 -14.18 7.71 -14.46
CA ALA A 130 -14.99 7.09 -13.40
C ALA A 130 -14.27 7.08 -12.05
N LEU A 131 -12.95 6.83 -12.05
CA LEU A 131 -12.16 6.86 -10.82
C LEU A 131 -11.99 8.29 -10.29
N ALA A 132 -11.82 9.28 -11.18
CA ALA A 132 -11.78 10.69 -10.83
C ALA A 132 -13.12 11.17 -10.24
N GLU A 133 -14.25 10.82 -10.86
CA GLU A 133 -15.60 11.12 -10.36
C GLU A 133 -15.82 10.55 -8.96
N PHE A 134 -15.43 9.29 -8.73
CA PHE A 134 -15.47 8.69 -7.39
C PHE A 134 -14.64 9.48 -6.37
N LEU A 135 -13.43 9.91 -6.73
CA LEU A 135 -12.58 10.70 -5.83
C LEU A 135 -13.20 12.06 -5.51
N ASP A 136 -13.78 12.73 -6.51
CA ASP A 136 -14.46 14.01 -6.32
C ASP A 136 -15.72 13.85 -5.43
N GLU A 137 -16.47 12.74 -5.57
CA GLU A 137 -17.62 12.43 -4.70
C GLU A 137 -17.22 12.18 -3.24
N GLU A 138 -15.99 11.71 -3.01
CA GLU A 138 -15.43 11.44 -1.69
C GLU A 138 -14.61 12.63 -1.11
N ASP A 139 -14.79 13.84 -1.66
CA ASP A 139 -14.11 15.09 -1.25
C ASP A 139 -12.56 15.02 -1.38
N PHE A 140 -12.05 14.31 -2.41
CA PHE A 140 -10.63 14.17 -2.73
C PHE A 140 -10.17 14.94 -3.97
N GLU A 141 -10.96 15.88 -4.50
CA GLU A 141 -10.68 16.60 -5.75
C GLU A 141 -9.34 17.37 -5.75
N ASP A 142 -8.88 17.81 -4.56
CA ASP A 142 -7.62 18.52 -4.37
C ASP A 142 -6.41 17.58 -4.10
N GLN A 143 -6.64 16.26 -4.12
CA GLN A 143 -5.65 15.25 -3.73
C GLN A 143 -5.13 14.40 -4.87
N TYR A 144 -5.49 14.71 -6.11
CA TYR A 144 -4.94 14.05 -7.29
C TYR A 144 -4.85 15.02 -8.48
N THR A 145 -4.10 14.62 -9.50
CA THR A 145 -4.13 15.29 -10.80
C THR A 145 -4.35 14.25 -11.89
N ALA A 146 -5.31 14.52 -12.77
CA ALA A 146 -5.53 13.73 -13.98
C ALA A 146 -4.69 14.29 -15.14
N GLU A 147 -3.86 13.44 -15.74
CA GLU A 147 -2.95 13.82 -16.82
C GLU A 147 -2.86 12.74 -17.92
N ASP A 148 -2.27 13.13 -19.04
CA ASP A 148 -1.95 12.19 -20.11
C ASP A 148 -0.74 11.33 -19.69
N ALA A 149 -0.85 10.01 -19.83
CA ALA A 149 0.21 9.10 -19.41
C ALA A 149 1.50 9.24 -20.23
N ALA A 150 1.44 9.89 -21.41
CA ALA A 150 2.63 10.20 -22.21
C ALA A 150 3.52 11.28 -21.58
N ALA A 151 3.01 12.07 -20.63
CA ALA A 151 3.81 13.02 -19.88
C ALA A 151 4.82 12.28 -18.97
N PRO A 152 6.05 12.76 -18.80
CA PRO A 152 6.96 12.26 -17.77
C PRO A 152 6.34 12.41 -16.38
N LEU A 153 6.61 11.47 -15.47
CA LEU A 153 6.25 11.63 -14.06
C LEU A 153 7.08 12.77 -13.46
N GLY A 154 6.41 13.66 -12.72
CA GLY A 154 7.07 14.72 -11.97
C GLY A 154 7.90 14.17 -10.80
N GLU A 155 8.89 14.94 -10.36
CA GLU A 155 9.77 14.54 -9.23
C GLU A 155 9.02 14.45 -7.90
N ASP A 156 7.86 15.10 -7.78
CA ASP A 156 7.04 15.15 -6.57
C ASP A 156 5.89 14.12 -6.56
N VAL A 157 5.83 13.21 -7.53
CA VAL A 157 4.78 12.17 -7.59
C VAL A 157 5.15 11.00 -6.68
N ALA A 158 4.37 10.76 -5.64
CA ALA A 158 4.57 9.61 -4.75
C ALA A 158 3.93 8.34 -5.32
N PHE A 159 2.71 8.45 -5.83
CA PHE A 159 1.91 7.33 -6.33
C PHE A 159 1.21 7.67 -7.63
N SER A 160 0.90 6.67 -8.45
CA SER A 160 0.03 6.89 -9.60
C SER A 160 -0.76 5.65 -10.00
N VAL A 161 -1.89 5.86 -10.65
CA VAL A 161 -2.62 4.82 -11.38
C VAL A 161 -2.71 5.20 -12.84
N THR A 162 -2.20 4.35 -13.72
CA THR A 162 -2.23 4.55 -15.17
C THR A 162 -3.14 3.53 -15.83
N PHE A 163 -4.19 4.01 -16.50
CA PHE A 163 -5.03 3.20 -17.37
C PHE A 163 -4.46 3.24 -18.79
N THR A 164 -4.14 2.07 -19.34
CA THR A 164 -3.55 1.91 -20.68
C THR A 164 -4.53 1.17 -21.57
N GLY A 165 -4.97 1.82 -22.64
CA GLY A 165 -5.82 1.21 -23.65
C GLY A 165 -5.24 1.31 -25.07
N PRO A 166 -5.90 0.70 -26.06
CA PRO A 166 -5.39 0.61 -27.42
C PRO A 166 -5.30 1.98 -28.13
N LYS A 167 -6.07 2.97 -27.67
CA LYS A 167 -6.19 4.29 -28.31
C LYS A 167 -5.64 5.45 -27.48
N ALA A 168 -5.59 5.29 -26.17
CA ALA A 168 -5.23 6.34 -25.23
C ALA A 168 -4.68 5.74 -23.94
N SER A 169 -3.95 6.54 -23.18
CA SER A 169 -3.53 6.20 -21.83
C SER A 169 -3.73 7.42 -20.93
N LYS A 170 -4.31 7.21 -19.75
CA LYS A 170 -4.61 8.26 -18.78
C LYS A 170 -4.03 7.89 -17.44
N ARG A 171 -3.58 8.89 -16.69
CA ARG A 171 -2.94 8.71 -15.41
C ARG A 171 -3.54 9.63 -14.36
N LEU A 172 -3.80 9.07 -13.19
CA LEU A 172 -4.03 9.84 -11.96
C LEU A 172 -2.74 9.81 -11.14
N VAL A 173 -2.23 10.97 -10.77
CA VAL A 173 -1.03 11.11 -9.93
C VAL A 173 -1.38 11.69 -8.57
N PHE A 174 -0.64 11.23 -7.56
CA PHE A 174 -0.76 11.61 -6.16
C PHE A 174 0.64 12.04 -5.70
N ASP A 175 0.75 13.28 -5.22
CA ASP A 175 1.97 13.94 -4.77
C ASP A 175 2.39 13.58 -3.33
N THR A 176 3.54 14.10 -2.91
CA THR A 176 4.16 13.86 -1.60
C THR A 176 3.67 14.77 -0.47
N SER A 177 2.58 15.52 -0.63
CA SER A 177 2.12 16.49 0.40
C SER A 177 1.65 15.84 1.71
N GLY A 178 1.52 14.50 1.75
CA GLY A 178 1.15 13.72 2.93
C GLY A 178 -0.32 13.85 3.32
N VAL A 179 -1.12 14.58 2.55
CA VAL A 179 -2.59 14.65 2.68
C VAL A 179 -3.25 13.63 1.73
N GLN A 180 -2.56 13.24 0.65
CA GLN A 180 -3.11 12.50 -0.50
C GLN A 180 -3.12 10.98 -0.37
N ASP A 181 -2.55 10.44 0.71
CA ASP A 181 -2.54 8.99 0.93
C ASP A 181 -3.94 8.42 1.16
N TRP A 182 -4.90 9.23 1.63
CA TRP A 182 -6.29 8.82 1.78
C TRP A 182 -7.00 8.66 0.43
N ALA A 183 -6.78 9.58 -0.51
CA ALA A 183 -7.29 9.45 -1.87
C ALA A 183 -6.73 8.17 -2.53
N PHE A 184 -5.41 7.97 -2.46
CA PHE A 184 -4.79 6.80 -3.07
C PHE A 184 -5.24 5.47 -2.43
N THR A 185 -5.37 5.40 -1.11
CA THR A 185 -5.87 4.18 -0.44
C THR A 185 -7.33 3.87 -0.79
N ASN A 186 -8.17 4.89 -1.02
CA ASN A 186 -9.53 4.70 -1.56
C ASN A 186 -9.50 4.17 -3.00
N VAL A 187 -8.56 4.64 -3.83
CA VAL A 187 -8.33 4.08 -5.17
C VAL A 187 -7.93 2.60 -5.09
N LEU A 188 -7.06 2.21 -4.16
CA LEU A 188 -6.62 0.82 -4.04
C LEU A 188 -7.81 -0.14 -3.88
N TYR A 189 -8.81 0.22 -3.07
CA TYR A 189 -10.01 -0.60 -2.90
C TYR A 189 -10.76 -0.83 -4.21
N GLN A 190 -10.90 0.21 -5.03
CA GLN A 190 -11.54 0.12 -6.34
C GLN A 190 -10.77 -0.81 -7.29
N LEU A 191 -9.45 -0.88 -7.13
CA LEU A 191 -8.56 -1.66 -8.00
C LEU A 191 -8.29 -3.09 -7.51
N THR A 192 -8.77 -3.47 -6.32
CA THR A 192 -8.53 -4.81 -5.77
C THR A 192 -9.11 -5.89 -6.68
N ASP A 193 -8.50 -7.08 -6.65
CA ASP A 193 -8.98 -8.25 -7.41
C ASP A 193 -10.42 -8.67 -7.03
N ASP A 194 -10.90 -8.22 -5.86
CA ASP A 194 -12.24 -8.49 -5.33
C ASP A 194 -13.32 -7.55 -5.89
N ASP A 195 -12.93 -6.38 -6.42
CA ASP A 195 -13.83 -5.50 -7.16
C ASP A 195 -13.52 -5.52 -8.67
N PRO A 196 -14.20 -6.37 -9.45
CA PRO A 196 -13.96 -6.49 -10.88
C PRO A 196 -14.39 -5.23 -11.65
N ALA A 197 -15.04 -4.26 -10.99
CA ALA A 197 -15.44 -3.02 -11.62
C ALA A 197 -14.22 -2.27 -12.17
N PHE A 198 -13.01 -2.37 -11.59
CA PHE A 198 -11.83 -1.69 -12.15
C PHE A 198 -10.61 -2.60 -12.40
N ALA A 199 -10.62 -3.85 -11.93
CA ALA A 199 -9.50 -4.80 -12.09
C ALA A 199 -9.39 -5.47 -13.49
N ARG A 200 -10.21 -5.07 -14.48
CA ARG A 200 -10.23 -5.66 -15.84
C ARG A 200 -10.31 -4.64 -16.96
#